data_AF-A0A447MT02-F1
#
_entry.id   AF-A0A447MT02-F1
#
_cell.length_a   1.000
_cell.length_b   1.000
_cell.length_c   1.000
_cell.angle_alpha   90.00
_cell.angle_beta   90.00
_cell.angle_gamma   90.00
#
_symmetry.space_group_name_H-M   'P 1'
#
loop_
_entity.id
_entity.type
_entity.pdbx_description
1 polymer ?
#
loop_
_entity_poly.entity_id
_entity_poly.type
_entity_poly.pdbx_seq_one_letter_code
_entity_poly.pdbx_strand_id
1 'polypeptide(L)' 'MMVPFDSVKFTGNYGNMTEISYQVAKRAAKKGAKYYHITRQWQERGNNITISADLYK' A
#
# COMPACT_ATOMS: atom_id res chain seq x y z
N MET A 1 -16.92 -3.15 13.49
CA MET A 1 -16.50 -2.84 12.11
C MET A 1 -15.07 -2.33 12.16
N MET A 2 -14.15 -2.91 11.40
CA MET A 2 -12.80 -2.37 11.26
C MET A 2 -12.90 -1.21 10.28
N VAL A 3 -12.76 0.02 10.77
CA VAL A 3 -12.80 1.22 9.93
C VAL A 3 -11.36 1.67 9.70
N PRO A 4 -10.94 1.87 8.44
CA PRO A 4 -9.62 2.40 8.19
C PRO A 4 -9.52 3.82 8.75
N PHE A 5 -8.47 4.09 9.51
CA PHE A 5 -8.25 5.43 10.06
C PHE A 5 -7.55 6.36 9.07
N ASP A 6 -6.85 5.78 8.09
CA ASP A 6 -6.10 6.50 7.05
C ASP A 6 -5.88 5.55 5.86
N SER A 7 -5.34 6.08 4.76
CA SER A 7 -4.92 5.31 3.60
C SER A 7 -3.56 5.80 3.07
N VAL A 8 -2.89 4.96 2.30
CA VAL A 8 -1.67 5.28 1.56
C VAL A 8 -1.87 4.95 0.10
N LYS A 9 -1.52 5.90 -0.76
CA LYS A 9 -1.50 5.72 -2.21
C LYS A 9 -0.15 6.15 -2.74
N PHE A 10 0.49 5.29 -3.51
CA PHE A 10 1.78 5.59 -4.11
C PHE A 10 1.98 4.81 -5.41
N THR A 11 2.77 5.38 -6.31
CA THR A 11 3.14 4.76 -7.59
C THR A 11 4.63 4.47 -7.59
N GLY A 12 5.01 3.32 -8.11
CA GLY A 12 6.41 2.96 -8.31
C GLY A 12 6.56 1.78 -9.25
N ASN A 13 7.79 1.57 -9.72
CA ASN A 13 8.15 0.33 -10.39
C ASN A 13 8.51 -0.69 -9.31
N TYR A 14 7.71 -1.75 -9.19
CA TYR A 14 7.92 -2.83 -8.24
C TYR A 14 8.07 -4.13 -9.00
N GLY A 15 9.18 -4.84 -8.80
CA GLY A 15 9.48 -6.06 -9.55
C GLY A 15 8.74 -7.30 -9.03
N ASN A 16 8.22 -7.25 -7.80
CA ASN A 16 7.52 -8.36 -7.17
C ASN A 16 6.57 -7.89 -6.04
N MET A 17 5.69 -8.79 -5.61
CA MET A 17 4.72 -8.54 -4.53
C MET A 17 5.38 -8.29 -3.16
N THR A 18 6.55 -8.89 -2.91
CA THR A 18 7.28 -8.71 -1.64
C THR A 18 7.73 -7.25 -1.47
N GLU A 19 8.21 -6.63 -2.54
CA GLU A 19 8.66 -5.24 -2.54
C GLU A 19 7.48 -4.28 -2.38
N ILE A 20 6.36 -4.57 -3.06
CA ILE A 20 5.08 -3.85 -2.85
C ILE A 20 4.69 -3.92 -1.37
N SER A 21 4.63 -5.12 -0.81
CA SER A 21 4.24 -5.37 0.59
C SER A 21 5.16 -4.63 1.55
N TYR A 22 6.48 -4.68 1.35
CA TYR A 22 7.46 -3.97 2.16
C TYR A 22 7.27 -2.44 2.10
N GLN A 23 7.01 -1.89 0.91
CA GLN A 23 6.81 -0.46 0.71
C GLN A 23 5.48 0.04 1.30
N VAL A 24 4.42 -0.77 1.24
CA VAL A 24 3.15 -0.51 1.94
C VAL A 24 3.39 -0.55 3.45
N ALA A 25 3.98 -1.63 3.97
CA ALA A 25 4.24 -1.83 5.38
C ALA A 25 5.09 -0.70 5.98
N LYS A 26 6.15 -0.26 5.28
CA LYS A 26 7.00 0.86 5.71
C LYS A 26 6.23 2.17 5.81
N ARG A 27 5.31 2.44 4.88
CA ARG A 27 4.46 3.64 4.90
C ARG A 27 3.36 3.55 5.96
N ALA A 28 2.76 2.38 6.10
CA ALA A 28 1.77 2.06 7.13
C ALA A 28 2.36 2.26 8.53
N ALA A 29 3.57 1.71 8.78
CA ALA A 29 4.29 1.86 10.04
C ALA A 29 4.65 3.33 10.33
N LYS A 30 5.09 4.10 9.33
CA LYS A 30 5.34 5.54 9.49
C LYS A 30 4.10 6.33 9.91
N LYS A 31 2.90 5.88 9.52
CA LYS A 31 1.62 6.46 9.91
C LYS A 31 1.07 5.88 11.23
N GLY A 32 1.76 4.92 11.85
CA GLY A 32 1.33 4.28 13.09
C GLY A 32 0.23 3.23 12.92
N ALA A 33 0.08 2.66 11.73
CA ALA A 33 -0.84 1.55 11.48
C ALA A 33 -0.26 0.23 12.01
N LYS A 34 -1.09 -0.59 12.65
CA LYS A 34 -0.72 -1.97 13.04
C LYS A 34 -1.06 -2.98 11.96
N TYR A 35 -2.10 -2.69 11.18
CA TYR A 35 -2.54 -3.50 10.07
C TYR A 35 -2.74 -2.61 8.84
N TYR A 36 -2.55 -3.20 7.67
CA TYR A 36 -2.88 -2.55 6.40
C TYR A 36 -3.59 -3.56 5.50
N HIS A 37 -4.41 -3.05 4.60
CA HIS A 37 -5.08 -3.84 3.58
C HIS A 37 -4.89 -3.20 2.22
N ILE A 38 -4.24 -3.90 1.28
CA ILE A 38 -4.07 -3.40 -0.08
C ILE A 38 -5.42 -3.48 -0.78
N THR A 39 -6.02 -2.33 -1.03
CA THR A 39 -7.35 -2.21 -1.65
C THR A 39 -7.28 -2.17 -3.18
N ARG A 40 -6.18 -1.66 -3.74
CA ARG A 40 -6.02 -1.56 -5.18
C ARG A 40 -4.58 -1.70 -5.63
N GLN A 41 -4.38 -2.49 -6.67
CA GLN A 41 -3.15 -2.55 -7.44
C GLN A 41 -3.51 -2.22 -8.88
N TRP A 42 -3.04 -1.08 -9.36
CA TRP A 42 -3.30 -0.62 -10.72
C TRP A 42 -1.97 -0.54 -11.46
N GLN A 43 -1.75 -1.47 -12.37
CA GLN A 43 -0.62 -1.39 -13.27
C GLN A 43 -0.94 -0.39 -14.39
N GLU A 44 -0.14 0.68 -14.47
CA GLU A 44 -0.24 1.64 -15.57
C GLU A 44 0.44 1.09 -16.83
N ARG A 45 0.24 1.78 -17.96
CA ARG A 45 0.95 1.44 -19.21
C ARG A 45 2.45 1.53 -18.98
N GLY A 46 3.13 0.38 -19.06
CA GLY A 46 4.56 0.25 -18.81
C GLY A 46 4.82 -0.50 -17.50
N ASN A 47 5.86 -0.07 -16.79
CA ASN A 47 6.42 -0.78 -15.66
C ASN A 47 5.98 -0.20 -14.29
N ASN A 48 5.14 0.84 -14.29
CA ASN A 48 4.70 1.50 -13.07
C ASN A 48 3.42 0.86 -12.53
N ILE A 49 3.36 0.69 -11.21
CA ILE A 49 2.21 0.17 -10.49
C ILE A 49 1.82 1.16 -9.40
N THR A 50 0.56 1.58 -9.42
CA THR A 50 -0.07 2.36 -8.37
C THR A 50 -0.70 1.43 -7.34
N ILE A 51 -0.27 1.54 -6.10
CA ILE A 51 -0.76 0.77 -4.96
C ILE A 51 -1.56 1.69 -4.05
N SER A 52 -2.75 1.25 -3.68
CA SER A 52 -3.58 1.87 -2.65
C SER A 52 -3.79 0.87 -1.52
N ALA A 53 -3.57 1.31 -0.29
CA ALA A 53 -3.78 0.48 0.88
C ALA A 53 -4.42 1.29 2.00
N ASP A 54 -5.37 0.66 2.68
CA ASP A 54 -6.08 1.19 3.81
C ASP A 54 -5.36 0.79 5.10
N LEU A 55 -5.33 1.70 6.07
CA LEU A 55 -4.58 1.57 7.31
C LEU A 55 -5.51 1.39 8.51
N TYR A 56 -5.16 0.46 9.38
CA TYR A 56 -5.93 0.07 10.55
C TYR A 56 -5.03 0.04 11.80
N LYS A 57 -5.62 0.33 12.97
CA LYS A 57 -4.96 0.27 14.27
C LYS A 57 -5.09 -1.10 14.93
#